data_AF-A0A7S2G8T1-F1
#
_entry.id   AF-A0A7S2G8T1-F1
#
_cell.length_a   1.000
_cell.length_b   1.000
_cell.length_c   1.000
_cell.angle_alpha   90.00
_cell.angle_beta   90.00
_cell.angle_gamma   90.00
#
_symmetry.space_group_name_H-M   'P 1'
#
loop_
_entity.id
_entity.type
_entity.pdbx_description
1 polymer ?
#
loop_
_entity_poly.entity_id
_entity_poly.type
_entity_poly.pdbx_seq_one_letter_code
_entity_poly.pdbx_strand_id
1 'polypeptide(L)'
;WSSGAAEPTPRQTMIQSIFMMSRTGEVLIEKHWRGITPRSVCDVFWDEANRYAAKEDAPPIIYTSKYYLISVFRDDVFLIASVTAEVPPLLVIEFLHRIIDIYTEYFGSVEEQNIKDNFSTCYQLLEEMMDNGYPLTTEPNALKAMIKPPSVMGRVHSYATGKSGISDDLAEGMVSSMPWRKAGVKYAQNEIYMDIIEEVDAIVDR
;
A
#
# COMPACT_ATOMS: atom_id res chain seq x y z
N TRP A 1 -33.26 -4.07 -38.41
CA TRP A 1 -31.87 -4.24 -37.96
C TRP A 1 -31.88 -4.18 -36.45
N SER A 2 -31.59 -5.32 -35.84
CA SER A 2 -31.62 -5.54 -34.39
C SER A 2 -30.57 -4.68 -33.70
N SER A 3 -31.01 -3.90 -32.72
CA SER A 3 -30.14 -3.19 -31.79
C SER A 3 -29.31 -4.22 -31.02
N GLY A 4 -28.04 -4.38 -31.35
CA GLY A 4 -27.09 -5.10 -30.53
C GLY A 4 -26.94 -4.35 -29.22
N ALA A 5 -27.58 -4.84 -28.16
CA ALA A 5 -27.21 -4.47 -26.81
C ALA A 5 -25.73 -4.85 -26.67
N ALA A 6 -24.87 -3.87 -26.40
CA ALA A 6 -23.48 -4.12 -26.06
C ALA A 6 -23.47 -5.12 -24.90
N GLU A 7 -22.76 -6.24 -25.07
CA GLU A 7 -22.50 -7.14 -23.96
C GLU A 7 -21.91 -6.34 -22.80
N PRO A 8 -22.36 -6.55 -21.55
CA PRO A 8 -21.77 -5.86 -20.42
C PRO A 8 -20.28 -6.20 -20.41
N THR A 9 -19.44 -5.18 -20.48
CA THR A 9 -17.99 -5.31 -20.33
C THR A 9 -17.75 -6.19 -19.10
N PRO A 10 -16.96 -7.28 -19.21
CA PRO A 10 -16.72 -8.15 -18.07
C PRO A 10 -16.28 -7.27 -16.89
N ARG A 11 -16.94 -7.43 -15.74
CA ARG A 11 -16.60 -6.68 -14.52
C ARG A 11 -15.11 -6.88 -14.31
N GLN A 12 -14.35 -5.84 -14.59
CA GLN A 12 -12.90 -5.82 -14.53
C GLN A 12 -12.49 -6.21 -13.10
N THR A 13 -12.09 -7.46 -12.86
CA THR A 13 -11.80 -7.98 -11.51
C THR A 13 -10.39 -7.59 -11.11
N MET A 14 -10.25 -6.93 -9.96
CA MET A 14 -8.97 -6.54 -9.37
C MET A 14 -9.04 -6.65 -7.84
N ILE A 15 -8.09 -6.06 -7.12
CA ILE A 15 -8.01 -6.11 -5.66
C ILE A 15 -9.36 -5.73 -5.04
N GLN A 16 -9.93 -6.64 -4.24
CA GLN A 16 -11.21 -6.41 -3.61
C GLN A 16 -11.05 -5.70 -2.27
N SER A 17 -10.08 -6.14 -1.46
CA SER A 17 -9.82 -5.59 -0.13
C SER A 17 -8.37 -5.79 0.28
N ILE A 18 -7.87 -4.89 1.12
CA ILE A 18 -6.57 -5.00 1.77
C ILE A 18 -6.77 -5.05 3.28
N PHE A 19 -6.00 -5.93 3.91
CA PHE A 19 -5.89 -6.05 5.35
C PHE A 19 -4.42 -5.86 5.76
N MET A 20 -4.21 -5.22 6.89
CA MET A 20 -2.90 -5.12 7.54
C MET A 20 -3.00 -5.81 8.88
N MET A 21 -2.16 -6.81 9.13
CA MET A 21 -2.17 -7.61 10.35
C MET A 21 -0.84 -7.49 11.07
N SER A 22 -0.89 -7.36 12.40
CA SER A 22 0.30 -7.39 13.24
C SER A 22 0.90 -8.80 13.31
N ARG A 23 2.13 -8.91 13.81
CA ARG A 23 2.77 -10.18 14.16
C ARG A 23 2.03 -11.05 15.18
N THR A 24 0.98 -10.55 15.83
CA THR A 24 0.15 -11.32 16.78
C THR A 24 -1.15 -11.82 16.15
N GLY A 25 -1.43 -11.46 14.89
CA GLY A 25 -2.67 -11.80 14.19
C GLY A 25 -3.79 -10.77 14.40
N GLU A 26 -3.52 -9.64 15.06
CA GLU A 26 -4.51 -8.55 15.15
C GLU A 26 -4.61 -7.84 13.80
N VAL A 27 -5.81 -7.73 13.24
CA VAL A 27 -6.05 -6.88 12.06
C VAL A 27 -6.06 -5.41 12.50
N LEU A 28 -5.05 -4.68 12.06
CA LEU A 28 -4.80 -3.27 12.32
C LEU A 28 -5.58 -2.37 11.36
N ILE A 29 -5.59 -2.70 10.07
CA ILE A 29 -6.31 -1.97 9.01
C ILE A 29 -7.10 -2.96 8.16
N GLU A 30 -8.29 -2.54 7.76
CA GLU A 30 -9.16 -3.24 6.81
C GLU A 30 -9.82 -2.21 5.89
N LYS A 31 -9.63 -2.36 4.58
CA LYS A 31 -10.21 -1.46 3.57
C LYS A 31 -10.72 -2.26 2.37
N HIS A 32 -11.92 -1.90 1.90
CA HIS A 32 -12.62 -2.56 0.80
C HIS A 32 -12.90 -1.58 -0.35
N TRP A 33 -12.78 -2.05 -1.60
CA TRP A 33 -13.07 -1.28 -2.82
C TRP A 33 -14.15 -1.91 -3.70
N ARG A 34 -14.02 -3.21 -4.02
CA ARG A 34 -14.90 -3.89 -5.00
C ARG A 34 -15.95 -4.82 -4.38
N GLY A 35 -16.15 -4.71 -3.07
CA GLY A 35 -17.01 -5.57 -2.27
C GLY A 35 -16.41 -5.85 -0.90
N ILE A 36 -17.22 -6.37 0.02
CA ILE A 36 -16.79 -6.67 1.38
C ILE A 36 -16.19 -8.08 1.40
N THR A 37 -14.92 -8.18 1.81
CA THR A 37 -14.29 -9.44 2.17
C THR A 37 -14.46 -9.65 3.67
N PRO A 38 -15.09 -10.75 4.14
CA PRO A 38 -15.27 -10.98 5.57
C PRO A 38 -13.93 -11.08 6.30
N ARG A 39 -13.83 -10.45 7.47
CA ARG A 39 -12.61 -10.50 8.31
C ARG A 39 -12.19 -11.93 8.71
N SER A 40 -13.10 -12.90 8.67
CA SER A 40 -12.77 -14.32 8.92
C SER A 40 -11.75 -14.91 7.95
N VAL A 41 -11.51 -14.29 6.78
CA VAL A 41 -10.41 -14.72 5.89
C VAL A 41 -9.04 -14.48 6.53
N CYS A 42 -8.92 -13.48 7.41
CA CYS A 42 -7.69 -13.19 8.15
C CYS A 42 -7.38 -14.29 9.16
N ASP A 43 -8.40 -14.89 9.78
CA ASP A 43 -8.23 -16.02 10.70
C ASP A 43 -7.68 -17.25 9.94
N VAL A 44 -8.25 -17.55 8.77
CA VAL A 44 -7.78 -18.64 7.89
C VAL A 44 -6.35 -18.39 7.43
N PHE A 45 -6.03 -17.16 7.04
CA PHE A 45 -4.67 -16.76 6.68
C PHE A 45 -3.70 -16.95 7.85
N TRP A 46 -4.09 -16.50 9.05
CA TRP A 46 -3.26 -16.57 10.25
C TRP A 46 -2.96 -18.01 10.65
N ASP A 47 -3.97 -18.89 10.61
CA ASP A 47 -3.81 -20.31 10.88
C ASP A 47 -2.82 -20.98 9.92
N GLU A 48 -2.85 -20.61 8.64
CA GLU A 48 -1.89 -21.12 7.64
C GLU A 48 -0.48 -20.55 7.88
N ALA A 49 -0.35 -19.24 8.09
CA ALA A 49 0.94 -18.60 8.38
C ALA A 49 1.57 -19.10 9.70
N ASN A 50 0.78 -19.65 10.62
CA ASN A 50 1.26 -20.28 11.86
C ASN A 50 1.81 -21.70 11.69
N ARG A 51 1.65 -22.32 10.52
CA ARG A 51 2.24 -23.63 10.22
C ARG A 51 3.75 -23.56 9.95
N TYR A 52 4.25 -22.37 9.65
CA TYR A 52 5.64 -22.11 9.30
C TYR A 52 6.39 -21.56 10.50
N ALA A 53 7.65 -21.99 10.67
CA ALA A 53 8.49 -21.58 11.79
C ALA A 53 8.88 -20.10 11.67
N ALA A 54 9.32 -19.68 10.48
CA ALA A 54 9.49 -18.28 10.11
C ALA A 54 8.25 -17.81 9.34
N LYS A 55 7.84 -16.55 9.53
CA LYS A 55 6.64 -15.99 8.89
C LYS A 55 6.85 -15.69 7.42
N GLU A 56 8.09 -15.44 7.06
CA GLU A 56 8.62 -15.23 5.71
C GLU A 56 8.51 -16.50 4.86
N ASP A 57 8.49 -17.69 5.48
CA ASP A 57 8.39 -18.98 4.79
C ASP A 57 6.94 -19.29 4.37
N ALA A 58 5.96 -18.55 4.89
CA ALA A 58 4.57 -18.74 4.51
C ALA A 58 4.38 -18.42 3.01
N PRO A 59 3.59 -19.22 2.27
CA PRO A 59 3.40 -19.01 0.86
C PRO A 59 2.78 -17.62 0.62
N PRO A 60 3.28 -16.83 -0.36
CA PRO A 60 2.79 -15.48 -0.60
C PRO A 60 1.37 -15.46 -1.19
N ILE A 61 0.82 -16.63 -1.55
CA ILE A 61 -0.54 -16.78 -2.05
C ILE A 61 -1.19 -17.96 -1.35
N ILE A 62 -2.27 -17.70 -0.62
CA ILE A 62 -3.12 -18.70 0.04
C ILE A 62 -4.51 -18.64 -0.58
N TYR A 63 -5.04 -19.77 -1.05
CA TYR A 63 -6.38 -19.82 -1.61
C TYR A 63 -7.38 -20.32 -0.56
N THR A 64 -8.57 -19.74 -0.60
CA THR A 64 -9.75 -20.17 0.15
C THR A 64 -10.82 -20.61 -0.84
N SER A 65 -12.01 -20.98 -0.37
CA SER A 65 -13.12 -21.37 -1.24
C SER A 65 -13.61 -20.27 -2.19
N LYS A 66 -13.34 -18.99 -1.87
CA LYS A 66 -13.87 -17.83 -2.61
C LYS A 66 -12.81 -16.76 -2.95
N TYR A 67 -11.70 -16.73 -2.22
CA TYR A 67 -10.69 -15.69 -2.33
C TYR A 67 -9.30 -16.30 -2.55
N TYR A 68 -8.50 -15.66 -3.39
CA TYR A 68 -7.06 -15.77 -3.32
C TYR A 68 -6.55 -14.64 -2.43
N LEU A 69 -5.78 -14.99 -1.41
CA LEU A 69 -5.16 -14.08 -0.46
C LEU A 69 -3.69 -13.96 -0.86
N ILE A 70 -3.31 -12.81 -1.40
CA ILE A 70 -1.94 -12.50 -1.79
C ILE A 70 -1.33 -11.66 -0.67
N SER A 71 -0.20 -12.07 -0.12
CA SER A 71 0.38 -11.44 1.06
C SER A 71 1.87 -11.18 0.93
N VAL A 72 2.32 -10.14 1.63
CA VAL A 72 3.74 -9.88 1.90
C VAL A 72 3.93 -9.75 3.41
N PHE A 73 5.08 -10.21 3.90
CA PHE A 73 5.50 -10.02 5.28
C PHE A 73 6.76 -9.14 5.30
N ARG A 74 6.69 -7.98 5.94
CA ARG A 74 7.82 -7.05 6.07
C ARG A 74 7.62 -6.19 7.31
N ASP A 75 8.71 -5.91 8.01
CA ASP A 75 8.72 -5.09 9.23
C ASP A 75 7.74 -5.60 10.30
N ASP A 76 7.67 -6.93 10.51
CA ASP A 76 6.76 -7.59 11.45
C ASP A 76 5.25 -7.40 11.17
N VAL A 77 4.89 -6.96 9.96
CA VAL A 77 3.50 -6.75 9.54
C VAL A 77 3.20 -7.58 8.30
N PHE A 78 2.04 -8.23 8.32
CA PHE A 78 1.46 -8.84 7.12
C PHE A 78 0.57 -7.82 6.41
N LEU A 79 0.80 -7.62 5.12
CA LEU A 79 -0.14 -6.93 4.25
C LEU A 79 -0.76 -7.95 3.31
N ILE A 80 -2.09 -8.02 3.29
CA ILE A 80 -2.86 -9.08 2.63
C ILE A 80 -3.87 -8.44 1.69
N ALA A 81 -3.79 -8.76 0.40
CA ALA A 81 -4.82 -8.43 -0.59
C ALA A 81 -5.72 -9.64 -0.84
N SER A 82 -7.03 -9.42 -0.82
CA SER A 82 -8.03 -10.41 -1.25
C SER A 82 -8.47 -10.14 -2.69
N VAL A 83 -8.48 -11.18 -3.51
CA VAL A 83 -8.97 -11.16 -4.89
C VAL A 83 -9.93 -12.33 -5.13
N THR A 84 -10.94 -12.13 -5.98
CA THR A 84 -12.00 -13.14 -6.25
C THR A 84 -11.90 -13.78 -7.63
N ALA A 85 -10.92 -13.36 -8.42
CA ALA A 85 -10.62 -13.89 -9.73
C ALA A 85 -9.10 -13.82 -9.98
N GLU A 86 -8.66 -14.41 -11.09
CA GLU A 86 -7.28 -14.34 -11.52
C GLU A 86 -6.88 -12.90 -11.86
N VAL A 87 -5.77 -12.45 -11.28
CA VAL A 87 -5.15 -11.15 -11.52
C VAL A 87 -3.64 -11.36 -11.66
N PRO A 88 -2.88 -10.44 -12.27
CA PRO A 88 -1.42 -10.52 -12.29
C PRO A 88 -0.86 -10.49 -10.85
N PRO A 89 -0.35 -11.60 -10.29
CA PRO A 89 -0.03 -11.66 -8.87
C PRO A 89 1.16 -10.77 -8.51
N LEU A 90 2.14 -10.64 -9.42
CA LEU A 90 3.31 -9.78 -9.22
C LEU A 90 2.93 -8.30 -9.12
N LEU A 91 1.89 -7.86 -9.83
CA LEU A 91 1.38 -6.48 -9.70
C LEU A 91 0.83 -6.25 -8.28
N VAL A 92 0.10 -7.22 -7.74
CA VAL A 92 -0.45 -7.13 -6.38
C VAL A 92 0.68 -7.15 -5.36
N ILE A 93 1.65 -8.06 -5.48
CA ILE A 93 2.80 -8.16 -4.57
C ILE A 93 3.62 -6.85 -4.58
N GLU A 94 3.96 -6.32 -5.75
CA GLU A 94 4.68 -5.04 -5.87
C GLU A 94 3.89 -3.91 -5.23
N PHE A 95 2.58 -3.85 -5.47
CA PHE A 95 1.74 -2.81 -4.86
C PHE A 95 1.69 -2.92 -3.33
N LEU A 96 1.66 -4.15 -2.79
CA LEU A 96 1.70 -4.36 -1.33
C LEU A 96 3.03 -3.90 -0.74
N HIS A 97 4.17 -4.20 -1.37
CA HIS A 97 5.47 -3.66 -0.96
C HIS A 97 5.49 -2.13 -1.04
N ARG A 98 4.92 -1.56 -2.11
CA ARG A 98 4.84 -0.11 -2.29
C ARG A 98 4.05 0.59 -1.19
N ILE A 99 2.96 0.00 -0.70
CA ILE A 99 2.22 0.52 0.45
C ILE A 99 3.15 0.62 1.67
N ILE A 100 3.92 -0.44 1.94
CA ILE A 100 4.86 -0.47 3.07
C ILE A 100 5.93 0.61 2.91
N ASP A 101 6.51 0.77 1.71
CA ASP A 101 7.49 1.82 1.43
C ASP A 101 6.91 3.24 1.67
N ILE A 102 5.69 3.50 1.20
CA ILE A 102 5.01 4.77 1.45
C ILE A 102 4.77 4.97 2.94
N TYR A 103 4.35 3.95 3.68
CA TYR A 103 4.12 4.06 5.11
C TYR A 103 5.43 4.32 5.86
N THR A 104 6.53 3.66 5.50
CA THR A 104 7.87 3.92 6.03
C THR A 104 8.29 5.36 5.75
N GLU A 105 8.05 5.88 4.55
CA GLU A 105 8.39 7.25 4.16
C GLU A 105 7.54 8.31 4.90
N TYR A 106 6.34 7.96 5.35
CA TYR A 106 5.43 8.84 6.10
C TYR A 106 5.64 8.79 7.61
N PHE A 107 5.94 7.60 8.15
CA PHE A 107 5.92 7.34 9.58
C PHE A 107 7.30 6.96 10.15
N GLY A 108 8.31 6.74 9.29
CA GLY A 108 9.66 6.30 9.65
C GLY A 108 9.79 4.78 9.77
N SER A 109 8.83 4.10 10.38
CA SER A 109 8.73 2.63 10.44
C SER A 109 7.28 2.16 10.43
N VAL A 110 7.05 0.95 9.91
CA VAL A 110 5.73 0.31 9.84
C VAL A 110 5.56 -0.63 11.04
N GLU A 111 5.26 -0.05 12.18
CA GLU A 111 5.01 -0.77 13.43
C GLU A 111 3.56 -0.58 13.88
N GLU A 112 3.05 -1.52 14.67
CA GLU A 112 1.68 -1.50 15.20
C GLU A 112 1.32 -0.15 15.85
N GLN A 113 2.21 0.40 16.67
CA GLN A 113 1.99 1.68 17.35
C GLN A 113 1.90 2.83 16.34
N ASN A 114 2.79 2.90 15.35
CA ASN A 114 2.79 3.95 14.33
C ASN A 114 1.53 3.89 13.46
N ILE A 115 1.06 2.69 13.12
CA ILE A 115 -0.18 2.48 12.37
C ILE A 115 -1.38 2.95 13.20
N LYS A 116 -1.45 2.58 14.49
CA LYS A 116 -2.53 2.99 15.41
C LYS A 116 -2.54 4.51 15.63
N ASP A 117 -1.39 5.13 15.82
CA ASP A 117 -1.26 6.58 16.03
C ASP A 117 -1.59 7.42 14.78
N ASN A 118 -1.40 6.84 13.59
CA ASN A 118 -1.62 7.52 12.31
C ASN A 118 -2.75 6.87 11.49
N PHE A 119 -3.71 6.24 12.17
CA PHE A 119 -4.79 5.45 11.55
C PHE A 119 -5.53 6.21 10.44
N SER A 120 -5.92 7.46 10.70
CA SER A 120 -6.60 8.29 9.68
C SER A 120 -5.76 8.52 8.43
N THR A 121 -4.45 8.76 8.59
CA THR A 121 -3.54 9.01 7.46
C THR A 121 -3.33 7.75 6.65
N CYS A 122 -3.26 6.58 7.30
CA CYS A 122 -3.16 5.30 6.63
C CYS A 122 -4.35 5.07 5.67
N TYR A 123 -5.59 5.33 6.13
CA TYR A 123 -6.77 5.20 5.27
C TYR A 123 -6.79 6.19 4.11
N GLN A 124 -6.39 7.44 4.36
CA GLN A 124 -6.26 8.44 3.29
C GLN A 124 -5.25 8.01 2.23
N LEU A 125 -4.09 7.48 2.65
CA LEU A 125 -3.08 6.96 1.74
C LEU A 125 -3.61 5.79 0.93
N LEU A 126 -4.28 4.81 1.55
CA LEU A 126 -4.86 3.70 0.80
C LEU A 126 -5.90 4.16 -0.23
N GLU A 127 -6.74 5.13 0.13
CA GLU A 127 -7.75 5.69 -0.78
C GLU A 127 -7.14 6.43 -1.97
N GLU A 128 -6.02 7.12 -1.78
CA GLU A 128 -5.32 7.81 -2.86
C GLU A 128 -4.46 6.85 -3.71
N MET A 129 -3.88 5.83 -3.07
CA MET A 129 -3.02 4.86 -3.76
C MET A 129 -3.80 3.88 -4.63
N MET A 130 -5.09 3.66 -4.37
CA MET A 130 -5.92 2.72 -5.10
C MET A 130 -7.33 3.25 -5.37
N ASP A 131 -7.74 3.19 -6.64
CA ASP A 131 -9.12 3.44 -7.03
C ASP A 131 -9.77 2.14 -7.55
N ASN A 132 -10.94 1.81 -6.99
CA ASN A 132 -11.75 0.67 -7.41
C ASN A 132 -10.97 -0.66 -7.59
N GLY A 133 -9.96 -0.93 -6.75
CA GLY A 133 -9.12 -2.13 -6.84
C GLY A 133 -7.86 -2.02 -7.69
N TYR A 134 -7.66 -0.90 -8.39
CA TYR A 134 -6.52 -0.64 -9.26
C TYR A 134 -5.52 0.29 -8.57
N PRO A 135 -4.24 -0.11 -8.46
CA PRO A 135 -3.17 0.81 -8.07
C PRO A 135 -3.13 2.04 -8.98
N LEU A 136 -3.07 3.24 -8.39
CA LEU A 136 -3.06 4.52 -9.10
C LEU A 136 -1.88 5.40 -8.66
N THR A 137 -2.07 6.29 -7.67
CA THR A 137 -1.01 7.22 -7.24
C THR A 137 -0.07 6.54 -6.24
N THR A 138 1.10 6.08 -6.69
CA THR A 138 2.07 5.37 -5.83
C THR A 138 3.41 6.09 -5.66
N GLU A 139 3.52 7.32 -6.18
CA GLU A 139 4.72 8.13 -6.08
C GLU A 139 4.73 8.95 -4.78
N PRO A 140 5.78 8.86 -3.93
CA PRO A 140 5.81 9.53 -2.63
C PRO A 140 5.63 11.04 -2.72
N ASN A 141 6.25 11.68 -3.73
CA ASN A 141 6.16 13.13 -3.90
C ASN A 141 4.75 13.60 -4.28
N ALA A 142 4.03 12.80 -5.08
CA ALA A 142 2.65 13.09 -5.44
C ALA A 142 1.73 12.93 -4.23
N LEU A 143 1.89 11.82 -3.48
CA LEU A 143 1.13 11.56 -2.27
C LEU A 143 1.35 12.65 -1.21
N LYS A 144 2.60 13.06 -0.95
CA LYS A 144 2.95 14.09 0.05
C LYS A 144 2.41 15.48 -0.30
N ALA A 145 2.14 15.75 -1.58
CA ALA A 145 1.52 17.00 -2.01
C ALA A 145 0.02 17.05 -1.65
N MET A 146 -0.67 15.91 -1.64
CA MET A 146 -2.10 15.82 -1.35
C MET A 146 -2.37 15.52 0.12
N ILE A 147 -1.64 14.55 0.67
CA ILE A 147 -1.76 14.04 2.03
C ILE A 147 -0.47 14.38 2.75
N LYS A 148 -0.49 15.44 3.57
CA LYS A 148 0.70 15.89 4.30
C LYS A 148 1.09 14.86 5.36
N PRO A 149 2.38 14.47 5.45
CA PRO A 149 2.84 13.61 6.52
C PRO A 149 2.51 14.19 7.90
N PRO A 150 2.13 13.34 8.87
CA PRO A 150 1.86 13.78 10.23
C PRO A 150 3.15 14.33 10.84
N SER A 151 3.11 15.57 11.32
CA SER A 151 4.21 16.19 12.04
C SER A 151 3.75 16.63 13.44
N VAL A 152 4.67 16.66 14.41
CA VAL A 152 4.34 17.08 15.80
C VAL A 152 3.70 18.47 15.80
N MET A 153 4.25 19.40 15.01
CA MET A 153 3.72 20.76 14.89
C MET A 153 2.39 20.80 14.14
N GLY A 154 2.22 19.94 13.12
CA GLY A 154 0.94 19.75 12.42
C GLY A 154 -0.16 19.24 13.34
N ARG A 155 0.12 18.24 14.21
CA ARG A 155 -0.85 17.70 15.17
C ARG A 155 -1.34 18.76 16.17
N VAL A 156 -0.42 19.56 16.70
CA VAL A 156 -0.77 20.67 17.62
C VAL A 156 -1.63 21.72 16.89
N HIS A 157 -1.28 22.05 15.64
CA HIS A 157 -2.05 23.01 14.85
C HIS A 157 -3.46 22.49 14.52
N SER A 158 -3.60 21.23 14.11
CA SER A 158 -4.89 20.59 13.84
C SER A 158 -5.77 20.52 15.09
N TYR A 159 -5.20 20.18 16.25
CA TYR A 159 -5.93 20.17 17.52
C TYR A 159 -6.40 21.57 17.93
N ALA A 160 -5.57 22.60 17.69
CA ALA A 160 -5.90 23.99 18.04
C ALA A 160 -6.91 24.64 17.07
N THR A 161 -6.94 24.22 15.80
CA THR A 161 -7.74 24.89 14.75
C THR A 161 -8.92 24.08 14.24
N GLY A 162 -9.00 22.79 14.55
CA GLY A 162 -10.04 21.88 14.05
C GLY A 162 -9.96 21.57 12.56
N LYS A 163 -8.91 22.01 11.84
CA LYS A 163 -8.72 21.75 10.41
C LYS A 163 -7.84 20.52 10.18
N SER A 164 -8.32 19.58 9.35
CA SER A 164 -7.57 18.41 8.89
C SER A 164 -6.41 18.83 7.98
N GLY A 165 -5.30 18.07 7.98
CA GLY A 165 -4.10 18.36 7.20
C GLY A 165 -4.21 18.11 5.68
N ILE A 166 -5.43 17.98 5.16
CA ILE A 166 -5.71 17.78 3.74
C ILE A 166 -5.53 19.13 3.04
N SER A 167 -4.73 19.16 1.97
CA SER A 167 -4.51 20.37 1.19
C SER A 167 -5.72 20.63 0.27
N ASP A 168 -6.21 21.87 0.20
CA ASP A 168 -7.19 22.30 -0.82
C ASP A 168 -6.54 22.48 -2.20
N ASP A 169 -5.22 22.61 -2.26
CA ASP A 169 -4.48 22.72 -3.52
C ASP A 169 -4.36 21.34 -4.17
N LEU A 170 -4.90 21.20 -5.39
CA LEU A 170 -4.64 20.05 -6.25
C LEU A 170 -3.13 19.93 -6.46
N ALA A 171 -2.58 18.73 -6.24
CA ALA A 171 -1.16 18.51 -6.44
C ALA A 171 -0.78 18.79 -7.90
N GLU A 172 -0.07 19.90 -8.14
CA GLU A 172 0.41 20.34 -9.46
C GLU A 172 1.20 19.25 -10.22
N GLY A 173 1.65 18.20 -9.52
CA GLY A 173 2.36 17.05 -10.07
C GLY A 173 1.48 15.93 -10.65
N MET A 174 0.17 15.89 -10.39
CA MET A 174 -0.68 14.77 -10.89
C MET A 174 -0.87 14.75 -12.41
N VAL A 175 -0.66 15.90 -13.08
CA VAL A 175 -0.74 16.03 -14.55
C VAL A 175 0.66 16.14 -15.18
N SER A 176 1.71 16.05 -14.36
CA SER A 176 3.09 16.09 -14.85
C SER A 176 3.43 14.77 -15.57
N SER A 177 4.15 14.86 -16.69
CA SER A 177 4.75 13.68 -17.34
C SER A 177 5.88 13.05 -16.51
N MET A 178 6.30 13.69 -15.42
CA MET A 178 7.32 13.22 -14.47
C MET A 178 6.71 13.09 -13.07
N PRO A 179 6.00 11.99 -12.78
CA PRO A 179 5.28 11.81 -11.51
C PRO A 179 6.22 11.63 -10.30
N TRP A 180 7.46 11.19 -10.52
CA TRP A 180 8.46 11.00 -9.46
C TRP A 180 9.12 12.30 -8.97
N ARG A 181 8.97 13.42 -9.69
CA ARG A 181 9.68 14.69 -9.40
C ARG A 181 8.72 15.85 -9.20
N LYS A 182 8.87 16.56 -8.08
CA LYS A 182 8.14 17.81 -7.83
C LYS A 182 8.55 18.89 -8.84
N ALA A 183 7.57 19.63 -9.36
CA ALA A 183 7.80 20.77 -10.23
C ALA A 183 8.47 21.94 -9.48
N GLY A 184 9.31 22.71 -10.19
CA GLY A 184 9.87 23.96 -9.68
C GLY A 184 10.89 23.83 -8.54
N VAL A 185 11.46 22.65 -8.29
CA VAL A 185 12.49 22.45 -7.27
C VAL A 185 13.73 23.30 -7.58
N LYS A 186 14.14 24.13 -6.61
CA LYS A 186 15.34 24.98 -6.68
C LYS A 186 16.27 24.66 -5.51
N TYR A 187 17.56 24.53 -5.80
CA TYR A 187 18.61 24.37 -4.80
C TYR A 187 19.51 25.60 -4.78
N ALA A 188 20.07 25.93 -3.62
CA ALA A 188 21.05 27.01 -3.49
C ALA A 188 22.37 26.65 -4.20
N GLN A 189 22.75 25.36 -4.15
CA GLN A 189 23.85 24.76 -4.89
C GLN A 189 23.32 23.49 -5.57
N ASN A 190 23.57 23.36 -6.87
CA ASN A 190 23.13 22.19 -7.64
C ASN A 190 24.25 21.15 -7.63
N GLU A 191 24.12 20.15 -6.76
CA GLU A 191 25.08 19.06 -6.61
C GLU A 191 24.39 17.72 -6.88
N ILE A 192 25.15 16.75 -7.37
CA ILE A 192 24.69 15.38 -7.59
C ILE A 192 25.71 14.47 -6.92
N TYR A 193 25.23 13.62 -6.02
CA TYR A 193 26.01 12.60 -5.34
C TYR A 193 25.74 11.25 -6.03
N MET A 194 26.78 10.45 -6.25
CA MET A 194 26.68 9.14 -6.90
C MET A 194 27.42 8.11 -6.06
N ASP A 195 26.69 7.12 -5.56
CA ASP A 195 27.25 5.99 -4.84
C ASP A 195 27.32 4.78 -5.78
N ILE A 196 28.53 4.25 -6.00
CA ILE A 196 28.76 3.02 -6.78
C ILE A 196 28.91 1.88 -5.78
N ILE A 197 27.91 1.02 -5.71
CA ILE A 197 27.86 -0.14 -4.80
C ILE A 197 28.10 -1.39 -5.65
N GLU A 198 29.19 -2.10 -5.37
CA GLU A 198 29.52 -3.38 -6.00
C GLU A 198 29.25 -4.53 -5.01
N GLU A 199 28.51 -5.54 -5.44
CA GLU A 199 28.16 -6.73 -4.65
C GLU A 199 28.63 -8.00 -5.39
N VAL A 200 29.29 -8.90 -4.67
CA VAL A 200 29.79 -10.17 -5.23
C VAL A 200 29.20 -11.33 -4.44
N ASP A 201 28.17 -11.95 -5.00
CA ASP A 201 27.62 -13.20 -4.50
C ASP A 201 28.35 -14.39 -5.14
N ALA A 202 29.00 -15.21 -4.31
CA ALA A 202 29.71 -16.40 -4.77
C ALA A 202 29.40 -17.61 -3.90
N ILE A 203 29.05 -18.73 -4.55
CA ILE A 203 28.99 -20.05 -3.94
C ILE A 203 30.20 -20.83 -4.46
N VAL A 204 31.11 -21.20 -3.57
CA VAL A 204 32.32 -21.93 -3.92
C VAL A 204 32.16 -23.37 -3.44
N ASP A 205 32.20 -24.32 -4.39
CA ASP A 205 32.25 -25.75 -4.09
C ASP A 205 33.63 -26.14 -3.52
N ARG A 206 33.70 -27.24 -2.77
CA ARG A 206 34.95 -27.72 -2.16
C ARG A 206 35.83 -28.52 -3.12
#